data_AF-A0A7D4IA82-F1
#
_entry.id   AF-A0A7D4IA82-F1
#
_cell.length_a   1.000
_cell.length_b   1.000
_cell.length_c   1.000
_cell.angle_alpha   90.00
_cell.angle_beta   90.00
_cell.angle_gamma   90.00
#
_symmetry.space_group_name_H-M   'P 1'
#
loop_
_entity.id
_entity.type
_entity.pdbx_description
1 polymer ?
#
loop_
_entity_poly.entity_id
_entity_poly.type
_entity_poly.pdbx_seq_one_letter_code
_entity_poly.pdbx_strand_id
1 'polypeptide(L)'
;MSMVKPSPAMLAQAHAAADLHGSLAEAMRSPVLARCLEITALALAHPRAGEVRPPPAAPPLRLSAARSPYTKLPRDYKRASAADTEE
;
A
#
# COMPACT_ATOMS: atom_id res chain seq x y z
N MET A 1 18.14 -16.69 -0.32
CA MET A 1 16.90 -17.02 0.39
C MET A 1 16.29 -18.24 -0.27
N SER A 2 16.39 -19.42 0.35
CA SER A 2 15.75 -20.62 -0.19
C SER A 2 14.24 -20.44 -0.11
N MET A 3 13.56 -20.36 -1.26
CA MET A 3 12.10 -20.40 -1.31
C MET A 3 11.66 -21.74 -0.72
N VAL A 4 11.06 -21.70 0.46
CA VAL A 4 10.41 -22.88 1.04
C VAL A 4 9.29 -23.28 0.09
N LYS A 5 9.43 -24.45 -0.53
CA LYS A 5 8.41 -24.97 -1.44
C LYS A 5 7.21 -25.42 -0.58
N PRO A 6 5.99 -24.93 -0.84
CA PRO A 6 4.83 -25.28 -0.04
C PRO A 6 4.52 -26.77 -0.18
N SER A 7 4.10 -27.40 0.92
CA SER A 7 3.71 -28.80 0.89
C SER A 7 2.39 -28.98 0.11
N PRO A 8 2.10 -30.19 -0.39
CA PRO A 8 0.84 -30.46 -1.10
C PRO A 8 -0.40 -30.14 -0.26
N ALA A 9 -0.34 -30.37 1.05
CA ALA A 9 -1.42 -30.03 1.98
C ALA A 9 -1.65 -28.51 2.06
N MET A 10 -0.58 -27.71 2.05
CA MET A 10 -0.70 -26.25 2.05
C MET A 10 -1.31 -25.72 0.75
N LEU A 11 -1.01 -26.35 -0.39
CA LEU A 11 -1.61 -26.00 -1.68
C LEU A 11 -3.11 -26.34 -1.72
N ALA A 12 -3.51 -27.49 -1.15
CA ALA A 12 -4.92 -27.84 -1.02
C ALA A 12 -5.68 -26.85 -0.13
N GLN A 13 -5.09 -26.44 1.00
CA GLN A 13 -5.65 -25.42 1.86
C GLN A 13 -5.76 -24.06 1.14
N ALA A 14 -4.73 -23.66 0.39
CA ALA A 14 -4.76 -22.43 -0.40
C ALA A 14 -5.83 -22.45 -1.48
N HIS A 15 -6.05 -23.59 -2.14
CA HIS A 15 -7.12 -23.77 -3.13
C HIS A 15 -8.50 -23.64 -2.49
N ALA A 16 -8.71 -24.26 -1.34
CA ALA A 16 -9.96 -24.14 -0.59
C ALA A 16 -10.19 -22.69 -0.09
N ALA A 17 -9.15 -22.01 0.39
CA ALA A 17 -9.24 -20.63 0.85
C ALA A 17 -9.50 -19.62 -0.28
N ALA A 18 -9.06 -19.93 -1.50
CA ALA A 18 -9.29 -19.10 -2.68
C ALA A 18 -10.63 -19.39 -3.38
N ASP A 19 -11.41 -20.37 -2.90
CA ASP A 19 -12.70 -20.80 -3.45
C ASP A 19 -12.68 -20.97 -4.98
N LEU A 20 -11.59 -21.57 -5.49
CA LEU A 20 -11.42 -21.75 -6.93
C LEU A 20 -12.35 -22.85 -7.44
N HIS A 21 -13.00 -22.58 -8.58
CA HIS A 21 -13.83 -23.56 -9.25
C HIS A 21 -12.96 -24.67 -9.89
N GLY A 22 -13.37 -25.92 -9.72
CA GLY A 22 -12.67 -27.08 -10.27
C GLY A 22 -11.73 -27.77 -9.28
N SER A 23 -10.87 -28.64 -9.80
CA SER A 23 -9.96 -29.44 -8.99
C SER A 23 -8.59 -28.76 -8.81
N LEU A 24 -7.92 -29.03 -7.68
CA LEU A 24 -6.54 -28.58 -7.46
C LEU A 24 -5.60 -29.03 -8.58
N ALA A 25 -5.79 -30.23 -9.12
CA ALA A 25 -4.98 -30.76 -10.21
C ALA A 25 -5.11 -29.91 -11.50
N GLU A 26 -6.31 -29.41 -11.81
CA GLU A 26 -6.54 -28.51 -12.94
C GLU A 26 -5.92 -27.15 -12.70
N ALA A 27 -6.08 -26.59 -11.50
CA ALA A 27 -5.44 -25.33 -11.12
C ALA A 27 -3.90 -25.41 -11.24
N MET A 28 -3.31 -26.54 -10.86
CA MET A 28 -1.86 -26.77 -10.96
C MET A 28 -1.35 -26.95 -12.39
N ARG A 29 -2.21 -27.21 -13.40
CA ARG A 29 -1.80 -27.24 -14.81
C ARG A 29 -1.51 -25.84 -15.36
N SER A 30 -2.11 -24.81 -14.77
CA SER A 30 -1.83 -23.42 -15.14
C SER A 30 -0.64 -22.90 -14.34
N PRO A 31 0.46 -22.46 -15.00
CA PRO A 31 1.64 -21.98 -14.29
C PRO A 31 1.36 -20.74 -13.45
N VAL A 32 0.41 -19.90 -13.88
CA VAL A 32 -0.01 -18.70 -13.16
C VAL A 32 -0.78 -19.08 -11.90
N LEU A 33 -1.78 -19.96 -12.02
CA LEU A 33 -2.57 -20.39 -10.86
C LEU A 33 -1.73 -21.17 -9.86
N ALA A 34 -0.85 -22.05 -10.32
CA ALA A 34 0.11 -22.73 -9.47
C ALA A 34 0.93 -21.72 -8.64
N ARG A 35 1.44 -20.66 -9.29
CA ARG A 35 2.19 -19.61 -8.60
C ARG A 35 1.34 -18.82 -7.61
N CYS A 36 0.10 -18.48 -7.97
CA CYS A 36 -0.83 -17.83 -7.06
C CYS A 36 -1.10 -18.68 -5.83
N LEU A 37 -1.34 -19.98 -6.00
CA LEU A 37 -1.56 -20.91 -4.90
C LEU A 37 -0.33 -21.06 -4.00
N GLU A 38 0.88 -21.06 -4.56
CA GLU A 38 2.11 -21.05 -3.77
C GLU A 38 2.21 -19.81 -2.87
N ILE A 39 1.92 -18.63 -3.43
CA ILE A 39 1.95 -17.36 -2.68
C ILE A 39 0.89 -17.37 -1.57
N THR A 40 -0.33 -17.79 -1.89
CA THR A 40 -1.43 -17.89 -0.93
C THR A 40 -1.10 -18.89 0.18
N ALA A 41 -0.53 -20.05 -0.17
CA ALA A 41 -0.08 -21.04 0.81
C ALA A 41 0.97 -20.47 1.78
N LEU A 42 1.94 -19.72 1.27
CA LEU A 42 2.96 -19.06 2.10
C LEU A 42 2.36 -17.96 2.99
N ALA A 43 1.41 -17.19 2.47
CA ALA A 43 0.72 -16.14 3.23
C ALA A 43 -0.13 -16.73 4.36
N LEU A 44 -0.83 -17.84 4.12
CA LEU A 44 -1.61 -18.54 5.14
C LEU A 44 -0.73 -19.20 6.22
N ALA A 45 0.48 -19.65 5.87
CA ALA A 45 1.42 -20.21 6.83
C ALA A 45 2.05 -19.16 7.75
N HIS A 46 2.08 -17.90 7.32
CA HIS A 46 2.58 -16.77 8.12
C HIS A 46 1.46 -15.77 8.34
N PRO A 47 0.40 -16.14 9.11
CA PRO A 47 -0.61 -15.16 9.48
C PRO A 47 0.11 -14.05 10.22
N ARG A 48 0.08 -12.81 9.69
CA ARG A 48 0.63 -11.63 10.36
C ARG A 48 -0.23 -11.30 11.58
N ALA A 49 -0.20 -12.16 12.58
CA ALA A 49 -0.80 -11.95 13.88
C ALA A 49 0.13 -11.02 14.67
N GLY A 50 -0.04 -9.70 14.49
CA GLY A 50 0.55 -8.73 15.42
C GLY A 50 1.26 -7.51 14.82
N GLU A 51 1.56 -7.49 13.52
CA GLU A 51 2.19 -6.31 12.89
C GLU A 51 1.16 -5.34 12.29
N VAL A 52 0.10 -5.03 13.05
CA VAL A 52 -0.51 -3.70 12.89
C VAL A 52 0.40 -2.77 13.66
N ARG A 53 1.51 -2.35 13.05
CA ARG A 53 2.29 -1.25 13.59
C ARG A 53 1.30 -0.07 13.64
N PRO A 54 0.98 0.49 14.81
CA PRO A 54 0.11 1.65 14.86
C PRO A 54 0.71 2.70 13.92
N PRO A 55 -0.12 3.43 13.14
CA PRO A 55 0.39 4.49 12.28
C PRO A 55 1.32 5.37 13.12
N PRO A 56 2.51 5.75 12.62
CA PRO A 56 3.45 6.54 13.40
C PRO A 56 2.68 7.74 13.95
N ALA A 57 2.67 7.89 15.28
CA ALA A 57 1.95 8.95 15.96
C ALA A 57 2.28 10.27 15.25
N ALA A 58 1.24 10.96 14.77
CA ALA A 58 1.41 12.20 14.06
C ALA A 58 2.36 13.10 14.87
N PRO A 59 3.39 13.71 14.25
CA PRO A 59 4.28 14.59 14.98
C PRO A 59 3.46 15.64 15.72
N PRO A 60 3.82 16.01 16.97
CA PRO A 60 3.05 16.97 17.72
C PRO A 60 2.92 18.25 16.90
N LEU A 61 1.68 18.68 16.66
CA LEU A 61 1.37 19.97 16.06
C LEU A 61 2.08 21.03 16.90
N ARG A 62 3.17 21.59 16.35
CA ARG A 62 3.77 22.78 16.94
C ARG A 62 2.71 23.87 16.79
N LEU A 63 2.01 24.17 17.89
CA LEU A 63 1.24 25.39 18.00
C LEU A 63 2.22 26.53 17.78
N SER A 64 2.23 27.06 16.56
CA SER A 64 2.86 28.34 16.24
C SER A 64 2.08 29.43 16.97
N ALA A 65 2.36 29.58 18.26
CA ALA A 65 1.92 30.71 19.04
C ALA A 65 2.92 31.85 18.83
N ALA A 66 2.82 32.52 17.69
CA ALA A 66 3.32 33.88 17.51
C ALA A 66 2.49 34.58 16.45
N ARG A 67 1.29 34.99 16.88
CA ARG A 67 0.47 36.02 16.27
C ARG A 67 1.32 37.29 16.18
N SER A 68 1.98 37.54 15.05
CA SER A 68 2.64 38.83 14.80
C SER A 68 1.55 39.88 14.58
N PRO A 69 1.41 40.90 15.45
CA PRO A 69 0.48 41.97 15.21
C PRO A 69 1.19 43.04 14.36
N TYR A 70 0.65 43.31 13.17
CA TYR A 70 0.84 44.54 12.42
C TYR A 70 2.29 44.96 12.09
N THR A 71 2.73 44.65 10.87
CA THR A 71 3.59 45.57 10.11
C THR A 71 2.92 45.88 8.78
N LYS A 72 2.67 47.18 8.59
CA LYS A 72 1.96 47.80 7.46
C LYS A 72 2.59 47.35 6.14
N LEU A 73 1.81 46.74 5.25
CA LEU A 73 2.18 46.61 3.86
C LEU A 73 2.20 48.02 3.23
N PRO A 74 3.27 48.45 2.55
CA PRO A 74 3.23 49.64 1.72
C PRO A 74 2.20 49.43 0.60
N ARG A 75 1.14 50.24 0.58
CA ARG A 75 0.33 50.48 -0.61
C ARG A 75 1.29 51.09 -1.64
N ASP A 76 1.75 50.28 -2.60
CA ASP A 76 2.22 50.66 -3.96
C ASP A 76 3.07 49.56 -4.61
N TYR A 77 2.65 48.29 -4.55
CA TYR A 77 3.13 47.32 -5.54
C TYR A 77 2.26 47.40 -6.78
N LYS A 78 2.82 48.07 -7.80
CA LYS A 78 2.18 48.39 -9.06
C LYS A 78 1.57 47.16 -9.73
N ARG A 79 0.36 47.39 -10.26
CA ARG A 79 -0.31 46.61 -11.30
C ARG A 79 0.63 46.33 -12.49
N ALA A 80 0.39 45.15 -13.05
CA ALA A 80 0.62 44.73 -14.44
C ALA A 80 2.07 44.50 -14.88
N SER A 81 2.40 43.24 -15.14
CA SER A 81 3.01 42.89 -16.42
C SER A 81 2.39 41.59 -16.95
N ALA A 82 2.28 41.54 -18.27
CA ALA A 82 1.34 40.77 -19.06
C ALA A 82 1.36 39.26 -18.84
N ALA A 83 0.17 38.68 -18.93
CA ALA A 83 -0.01 37.33 -19.41
C ALA A 83 0.65 37.23 -20.79
N ASP A 84 1.68 36.39 -20.91
CA ASP A 84 2.08 35.85 -22.20
C ASP A 84 1.51 34.44 -22.25
N THR A 85 0.42 34.32 -22.98
CA THR A 85 -0.21 33.06 -23.36
C THR A 85 -0.52 33.25 -24.84
N GLU A 86 -0.20 32.21 -25.63
CA GLU A 86 -0.34 32.11 -27.10
C GLU A 86 0.94 32.58 -27.83
N GLU A 87 1.68 31.76 -28.58
CA GLU A 87 1.38 30.58 -29.41
C GLU A 87 2.65 29.69 -29.55
#